data_AF-A0A2V8BER0-F1
#
_entry.id   AF-A0A2V8BER0-F1
#
_cell.length_a   1.000
_cell.length_b   1.000
_cell.length_c   1.000
_cell.angle_alpha   90.00
_cell.angle_beta   90.00
_cell.angle_gamma   90.00
#
_symmetry.space_group_name_H-M   'P 1'
#
loop_
_entity.id
_entity.type
_entity.pdbx_description
1 polymer ?
#
loop_
_entity_poly.entity_id
_entity_poly.type
_entity_poly.pdbx_seq_one_letter_code
_entity_poly.pdbx_strand_id
1 'polypeptide(L)'
;MLACGLVLTATIANAQTDPGPDARGTMAGAGGQIAGLTIKEAKFFDAGAEAFGEVASVTGSVPGTEAGLGPRFNMNSCGGCHAQPAMGGSSPASNPQVAVAPPGQLAAVSGFISESGPVREVRFSTDGGVHDLFTIVGLPAAPTT
;
A
#
# COMPACT_ATOMS: atom_id res chain seq x y z
N MET A 1 29.13 53.44 9.62
CA MET A 1 27.87 52.71 9.41
C MET A 1 28.16 51.60 8.42
N LEU A 2 28.41 50.37 8.89
CA LEU A 2 28.64 49.22 8.03
C LEU A 2 27.45 48.26 8.26
N ALA A 3 26.51 48.26 7.32
CA ALA A 3 25.36 47.37 7.37
C ALA A 3 25.81 45.98 6.87
N CYS A 4 25.92 45.02 7.80
CA CYS A 4 26.14 43.62 7.48
C CYS A 4 24.78 43.03 7.06
N GLY A 5 24.56 42.86 5.75
CA GLY A 5 23.35 42.25 5.22
C GLY A 5 23.36 40.74 5.43
N LEU A 6 22.52 40.25 6.33
CA LEU A 6 22.28 38.81 6.51
C LEU A 6 21.42 38.30 5.33
N VAL A 7 22.03 37.58 4.39
CA VAL A 7 21.32 36.90 3.31
C VAL A 7 20.79 35.58 3.84
N LEU A 8 19.47 35.49 4.02
CA LEU A 8 18.79 34.26 4.42
C LEU A 8 18.58 33.39 3.16
N THR A 9 19.49 32.45 2.91
CA THR A 9 19.28 31.44 1.88
C THR A 9 18.25 30.42 2.38
N ALA A 10 16.99 30.57 1.97
CA ALA A 10 15.98 29.54 2.15
C ALA A 10 16.34 28.33 1.28
N THR A 11 16.91 27.29 1.90
CA THR A 11 17.08 25.99 1.25
C THR A 11 15.68 25.41 1.01
N ILE A 12 15.28 25.33 -0.24
CA ILE A 12 14.11 24.55 -0.65
C ILE A 12 14.46 23.10 -0.33
N ALA A 13 13.92 22.58 0.78
CA ALA A 13 14.02 21.16 1.09
C ALA A 13 13.16 20.43 0.05
N ASN A 14 13.79 20.00 -1.06
CA ASN A 14 13.16 19.02 -1.93
C ASN A 14 12.92 17.77 -1.09
N ALA A 15 11.66 17.46 -0.81
CA ALA A 15 11.30 16.15 -0.33
C ALA A 15 11.90 15.10 -1.28
N GLN A 16 12.36 13.98 -0.74
CA GLN A 16 12.92 12.90 -1.54
C GLN A 16 11.87 12.47 -2.58
N THR A 17 12.09 12.85 -3.84
CA THR A 17 11.29 12.33 -4.95
C THR A 17 11.83 10.94 -5.22
N ASP A 18 11.19 9.92 -4.63
CA ASP A 18 11.44 8.53 -5.01
C ASP A 18 10.98 8.40 -6.47
N PRO A 19 11.90 8.20 -7.43
CA PRO A 19 11.52 8.07 -8.83
C PRO A 19 10.73 6.78 -9.11
N GLY A 20 10.49 5.96 -8.08
CA GLY A 20 9.96 4.62 -8.20
C GLY A 20 10.98 3.68 -8.83
N PRO A 21 10.70 2.37 -8.84
CA PRO A 21 11.53 1.37 -9.51
C PRO A 21 11.69 1.60 -11.03
N ASP A 22 10.94 2.54 -11.64
CA ASP A 22 10.87 2.73 -13.09
C ASP A 22 11.42 4.08 -13.61
N ALA A 23 12.42 4.69 -12.97
CA ALA A 23 13.07 5.94 -13.43
C ALA A 23 13.48 6.01 -14.94
N ARG A 24 13.39 4.89 -15.68
CA ARG A 24 13.67 4.71 -17.13
C ARG A 24 12.41 4.49 -18.01
N GLY A 25 11.20 4.45 -17.46
CA GLY A 25 9.93 4.38 -18.20
C GLY A 25 9.62 3.08 -18.96
N THR A 26 10.44 2.04 -18.80
CA THR A 26 10.20 0.74 -19.47
C THR A 26 9.64 -0.27 -18.47
N MET A 27 8.32 -0.48 -18.47
CA MET A 27 7.63 -1.55 -17.72
C MET A 27 7.94 -2.97 -18.25
N ALA A 28 8.91 -3.10 -19.17
CA ALA A 28 9.20 -4.35 -19.86
C ALA A 28 9.69 -5.42 -18.87
N GLY A 29 8.90 -6.49 -18.72
CA GLY A 29 9.25 -7.66 -17.92
C GLY A 29 8.88 -7.59 -16.43
N ALA A 30 8.17 -6.55 -15.97
CA ALA A 30 7.73 -6.48 -14.57
C ALA A 30 6.49 -7.35 -14.30
N GLY A 31 6.41 -7.92 -13.09
CA GLY A 31 5.25 -8.69 -12.61
C GLY A 31 5.01 -10.05 -13.29
N GLY A 32 5.81 -10.41 -14.30
CA GLY A 32 5.69 -11.68 -15.01
C GLY A 32 6.69 -12.74 -14.58
N GLN A 33 6.51 -13.96 -15.10
CA GLN A 33 7.46 -15.06 -14.93
C GLN A 33 8.84 -14.67 -15.47
N ILE A 34 9.90 -15.07 -14.76
CA ILE A 34 11.27 -14.98 -15.28
C ILE A 34 11.48 -15.98 -16.42
N ALA A 35 12.46 -15.72 -17.29
CA ALA A 35 12.77 -16.63 -18.39
C ALA A 35 13.36 -17.96 -17.88
N GLY A 36 13.03 -19.06 -18.56
CA GLY A 36 13.65 -20.38 -18.31
C GLY A 36 12.98 -21.23 -17.24
N LEU A 37 11.79 -20.86 -16.75
CA LEU A 37 11.04 -21.69 -15.81
C LEU A 37 10.65 -23.04 -16.43
N THR A 38 10.73 -24.09 -15.62
CA THR A 38 10.09 -25.37 -15.92
C THR A 38 8.57 -25.22 -15.92
N ILE A 39 7.86 -26.17 -16.54
CA ILE A 39 6.38 -26.19 -16.56
C ILE A 39 5.78 -26.14 -15.14
N LYS A 40 6.44 -26.79 -14.17
CA LYS A 40 5.96 -26.80 -12.77
C LYS A 40 6.17 -25.44 -12.11
N GLU A 41 7.33 -24.82 -12.27
CA GLU A 41 7.62 -23.50 -11.71
C GLU A 41 6.71 -22.43 -12.30
N ALA A 42 6.45 -22.47 -13.62
CA ALA A 42 5.49 -21.59 -14.27
C ALA A 42 4.09 -21.72 -13.64
N LYS A 43 3.61 -22.95 -13.42
CA LYS A 43 2.32 -23.18 -12.75
C LYS A 43 2.29 -22.70 -11.31
N PHE A 44 3.38 -22.86 -10.56
CA PHE A 44 3.47 -22.33 -9.20
C PHE A 44 3.49 -20.80 -9.19
N PHE A 45 4.16 -20.17 -10.16
CA PHE A 45 4.11 -18.73 -10.32
C PHE A 45 2.68 -18.26 -10.59
N ASP A 46 1.97 -18.88 -11.54
CA ASP A 46 0.61 -18.48 -11.89
C ASP A 46 -0.34 -18.59 -10.69
N ALA A 47 -0.28 -19.70 -9.95
CA ALA A 47 -1.06 -19.87 -8.73
C ALA A 47 -0.69 -18.86 -7.63
N GLY A 48 0.60 -18.53 -7.49
CA GLY A 48 1.07 -17.53 -6.54
C GLY A 48 0.63 -16.12 -6.92
N ALA A 49 0.67 -15.78 -8.21
CA ALA A 49 0.21 -14.49 -8.72
C ALA A 49 -1.31 -14.32 -8.55
N GLU A 50 -2.08 -15.39 -8.77
CA GLU A 50 -3.51 -15.42 -8.47
C GLU A 50 -3.76 -15.14 -6.97
N ALA A 51 -3.12 -15.90 -6.08
CA ALA A 51 -3.25 -15.72 -4.64
C ALA A 51 -2.80 -14.33 -4.16
N PHE A 52 -1.74 -13.78 -4.74
CA PHE A 52 -1.25 -12.44 -4.39
C PHE A 52 -2.22 -11.33 -4.83
N GLY A 53 -2.97 -11.57 -5.90
CA GLY A 53 -4.01 -10.67 -6.42
C GLY A 53 -5.35 -10.77 -5.69
N GLU A 54 -5.52 -11.74 -4.78
CA GLU A 54 -6.76 -11.92 -4.05
C GLU A 54 -7.11 -10.69 -3.20
N VAL A 55 -8.40 -10.38 -3.18
CA VAL A 55 -8.97 -9.34 -2.33
C VAL A 55 -9.79 -10.01 -1.25
N ALA A 56 -9.54 -9.66 0.01
CA ALA A 56 -10.23 -10.20 1.16
C ALA A 56 -11.43 -9.32 1.58
N SER A 57 -12.49 -9.96 2.03
CA SER A 57 -13.51 -9.37 2.90
C SER A 57 -13.56 -10.13 4.23
N VAL A 58 -14.43 -9.69 5.16
CA VAL A 58 -14.51 -10.28 6.50
C VAL A 58 -14.81 -11.79 6.43
N THR A 59 -15.80 -12.16 5.61
CA THR A 59 -16.27 -13.56 5.49
C THR A 59 -16.28 -14.09 4.05
N GLY A 60 -15.71 -13.36 3.09
CA GLY A 60 -15.83 -13.68 1.66
C GLY A 60 -17.23 -13.42 1.09
N SER A 61 -18.06 -12.68 1.83
CA SER A 61 -19.46 -12.41 1.44
C SER A 61 -19.61 -11.30 0.39
N VAL A 62 -18.54 -10.52 0.13
CA VAL A 62 -18.53 -9.52 -0.94
C VAL A 62 -18.16 -10.21 -2.27
N PRO A 63 -18.89 -9.98 -3.37
CA PRO A 63 -18.58 -10.60 -4.65
C PRO A 63 -17.15 -10.33 -5.12
N GLY A 64 -16.45 -11.38 -5.55
CA GLY A 64 -15.06 -11.30 -6.00
C GLY A 64 -14.04 -11.14 -4.87
N THR A 65 -14.42 -11.51 -3.63
CA THR A 65 -13.50 -11.51 -2.48
C THR A 65 -13.46 -12.85 -1.78
N GLU A 66 -12.31 -13.16 -1.22
CA GLU A 66 -12.12 -14.31 -0.34
C GLU A 66 -12.32 -13.91 1.13
N ALA A 67 -12.50 -14.89 2.01
CA ALA A 67 -12.53 -14.63 3.45
C ALA A 67 -11.10 -14.39 3.97
N GLY A 68 -10.91 -13.41 4.86
CA GLY A 68 -9.58 -13.25 5.48
C GLY A 68 -9.30 -11.96 6.23
N LEU A 69 -10.17 -10.95 6.17
CA LEU A 69 -9.94 -9.73 6.96
C LEU A 69 -10.09 -10.02 8.46
N GLY A 70 -8.97 -9.93 9.19
CA GLY A 70 -8.96 -9.96 10.64
C GLY A 70 -9.64 -8.73 11.25
N PRO A 71 -9.86 -8.68 12.59
CA PRO A 71 -10.57 -7.58 13.25
C PRO A 71 -10.00 -6.19 12.98
N ARG A 72 -8.70 -6.12 12.67
CA ARG A 72 -7.98 -4.92 12.25
C ARG A 72 -7.13 -5.23 11.02
N PHE A 73 -6.89 -4.22 10.19
CA PHE A 73 -6.15 -4.38 8.94
C PHE A 73 -5.55 -3.06 8.43
N ASN A 74 -4.54 -3.17 7.56
CA ASN A 74 -3.91 -2.05 6.83
C ASN A 74 -4.31 -1.99 5.36
N MET A 75 -4.66 -3.14 4.79
CA MET A 75 -5.06 -3.35 3.39
C MET A 75 -5.87 -4.65 3.29
N ASN A 76 -6.62 -4.82 2.21
CA ASN A 76 -7.40 -6.02 1.95
C ASN A 76 -6.85 -6.91 0.82
N SER A 77 -5.65 -6.62 0.30
CA SER A 77 -4.98 -7.43 -0.72
C SER A 77 -3.48 -7.22 -0.64
N CYS A 78 -2.68 -8.21 -1.02
CA CYS A 78 -1.23 -8.04 -1.15
C CYS A 78 -0.89 -7.06 -2.29
N GLY A 79 -1.62 -7.18 -3.41
CA GLY A 79 -1.53 -6.28 -4.55
C GLY A 79 -1.82 -4.82 -4.24
N GLY A 80 -2.58 -4.49 -3.19
CA GLY A 80 -2.84 -3.10 -2.81
C GLY A 80 -1.55 -2.34 -2.45
N CYS A 81 -0.66 -2.96 -1.68
CA CYS A 81 0.62 -2.33 -1.31
C CYS A 81 1.73 -2.57 -2.33
N HIS A 82 1.61 -3.61 -3.16
CA HIS A 82 2.66 -4.09 -4.06
C HIS A 82 2.18 -4.10 -5.52
N ALA A 83 1.96 -2.92 -6.09
CA ALA A 83 1.30 -2.74 -7.38
C ALA A 83 2.11 -1.98 -8.44
N GLN A 84 3.22 -1.31 -8.09
CA GLN A 84 3.99 -0.49 -9.04
C GLN A 84 5.36 -1.12 -9.36
N PRO A 85 5.75 -1.27 -10.63
CA PRO A 85 5.00 -0.98 -11.85
C PRO A 85 3.98 -2.06 -12.23
N ALA A 86 4.01 -3.19 -11.52
CA ALA A 86 3.09 -4.30 -11.65
C ALA A 86 2.95 -5.00 -10.29
N MET A 87 2.06 -5.99 -10.22
CA MET A 87 1.88 -6.85 -9.04
C MET A 87 3.21 -7.42 -8.55
N GLY A 88 3.44 -7.37 -7.23
CA GLY A 88 4.69 -7.77 -6.58
C GLY A 88 5.74 -6.66 -6.52
N GLY A 89 5.43 -5.46 -7.00
CA GLY A 89 6.31 -4.30 -6.98
C GLY A 89 6.26 -3.46 -5.70
N SER A 90 6.57 -2.16 -5.82
CA SER A 90 6.44 -1.15 -4.76
C SER A 90 4.99 -0.65 -4.62
N SER A 91 4.76 0.30 -3.72
CA SER A 91 3.48 0.97 -3.60
C SER A 91 3.12 1.79 -4.84
N PRO A 92 1.82 1.86 -5.18
CA PRO A 92 1.32 2.73 -6.25
C PRO A 92 1.42 4.20 -5.87
N ALA A 93 1.38 5.07 -6.89
CA ALA A 93 1.45 6.52 -6.71
C ALA A 93 0.21 7.12 -6.01
N SER A 94 -0.97 6.53 -6.23
CA SER A 94 -2.18 6.82 -5.45
C SER A 94 -2.29 5.81 -4.33
N ASN A 95 -2.47 6.26 -3.09
CA ASN A 95 -2.51 5.42 -1.90
C ASN A 95 -3.85 4.67 -1.77
N PRO A 96 -3.89 3.34 -1.98
CA PRO A 96 -5.14 2.57 -1.86
C PRO A 96 -5.66 2.47 -0.43
N GLN A 97 -4.88 2.84 0.59
CA GLN A 97 -5.36 2.86 1.99
C GLN A 97 -6.50 3.86 2.18
N VAL A 98 -6.57 4.90 1.34
CA VAL A 98 -7.69 5.85 1.32
C VAL A 98 -8.97 5.17 0.84
N ALA A 99 -8.88 4.36 -0.22
CA ALA A 99 -10.03 3.71 -0.83
C ALA A 99 -10.55 2.51 -0.02
N VAL A 100 -9.66 1.80 0.69
CA VAL A 100 -10.03 0.64 1.50
C VAL A 100 -10.53 1.01 2.91
N ALA A 101 -10.38 2.27 3.31
CA ALA A 101 -10.79 2.74 4.63
C ALA A 101 -12.29 2.51 4.85
N PRO A 102 -12.70 1.82 5.93
CA PRO A 102 -14.12 1.65 6.24
C PRO A 102 -14.82 2.99 6.49
N PRO A 103 -16.16 3.04 6.35
CA PRO A 103 -16.93 4.26 6.57
C PRO A 103 -16.60 4.92 7.92
N GLY A 104 -16.21 6.20 7.86
CA GLY A 104 -15.90 7.01 9.05
C GLY A 104 -14.51 6.80 9.66
N GLN A 105 -13.70 5.84 9.19
CA GLN A 105 -12.40 5.55 9.81
C GLN A 105 -11.23 6.36 9.21
N LEU A 106 -11.33 6.81 7.96
CA LEU A 106 -10.25 7.57 7.29
C LEU A 106 -9.88 8.87 8.05
N ALA A 107 -10.86 9.54 8.65
CA ALA A 107 -10.64 10.81 9.35
C ALA A 107 -9.61 10.66 10.50
N ALA A 108 -9.61 9.51 11.19
CA ALA A 108 -8.71 9.22 12.30
C ALA A 108 -7.23 9.10 11.88
N VAL A 109 -6.97 8.78 10.61
CA VAL A 109 -5.61 8.58 10.06
C VAL A 109 -5.21 9.65 9.04
N SER A 110 -6.08 10.62 8.77
CA SER A 110 -5.88 11.69 7.77
C SER A 110 -4.68 12.60 8.03
N GLY A 111 -4.13 12.61 9.24
CA GLY A 111 -2.91 13.34 9.57
C GLY A 111 -1.63 12.75 8.93
N PHE A 112 -1.68 11.51 8.45
CA PHE A 112 -0.51 10.83 7.85
C PHE A 112 -0.86 9.92 6.65
N ILE A 113 -2.13 9.59 6.42
CA ILE A 113 -2.64 8.93 5.21
C ILE A 113 -3.33 9.96 4.32
N SER A 114 -2.95 9.99 3.05
CA SER A 114 -3.56 10.84 2.02
C SER A 114 -3.45 10.16 0.65
N GLU A 115 -4.31 10.56 -0.28
CA GLU A 115 -4.41 9.92 -1.61
C GLU A 115 -3.11 10.04 -2.42
N SER A 116 -2.47 11.20 -2.40
CA SER A 116 -1.17 11.41 -3.06
C SER A 116 0.04 11.08 -2.17
N GLY A 117 -0.20 10.48 -1.00
CA GLY A 117 0.85 10.09 -0.05
C GLY A 117 1.37 8.68 -0.30
N PRO A 118 2.47 8.27 0.35
CA PRO A 118 2.92 6.89 0.28
C PRO A 118 1.94 5.97 1.04
N VAL A 119 1.88 4.70 0.64
CA VAL A 119 1.35 3.62 1.49
C VAL A 119 2.20 3.51 2.76
N ARG A 120 1.57 3.37 3.93
CA ARG A 120 2.26 3.33 5.22
C ARG A 120 1.83 2.16 6.09
N GLU A 121 2.80 1.54 6.74
CA GLU A 121 2.60 0.71 7.93
C GLU A 121 3.07 1.49 9.16
N VAL A 122 2.19 1.70 10.12
CA VAL A 122 2.49 2.52 11.29
C VAL A 122 3.19 1.67 12.33
N ARG A 123 4.34 2.13 12.82
CA ARG A 123 5.06 1.50 13.93
C ARG A 123 5.02 2.39 15.16
N PHE A 124 4.69 1.82 16.31
CA PHE A 124 4.71 2.57 17.55
C PHE A 124 6.12 2.56 18.13
N SER A 125 6.63 3.72 18.53
CA SER A 125 7.95 3.81 19.16
C SER A 125 8.02 3.10 20.52
N THR A 126 6.87 2.93 21.17
CA THR A 126 6.75 2.31 22.49
C THR A 126 6.97 0.81 22.48
N ASP A 127 6.63 0.12 21.39
CA ASP A 127 6.75 -1.35 21.27
C ASP A 127 7.47 -1.84 20.00
N GLY A 128 7.78 -0.95 19.06
CA GLY A 128 8.43 -1.28 17.78
C GLY A 128 7.56 -2.09 16.82
N GLY A 129 6.34 -2.45 17.23
CA GLY A 129 5.40 -3.25 16.47
C GLY A 129 4.70 -2.44 15.39
N VAL A 130 4.26 -3.13 14.34
CA VAL A 130 3.33 -2.55 13.35
C VAL A 130 1.92 -2.62 13.92
N HIS A 131 1.20 -1.51 13.82
CA HIS A 131 -0.19 -1.39 14.25
C HIS A 131 -1.09 -1.07 13.07
N ASP A 132 -2.27 -1.68 13.09
CA ASP A 132 -3.24 -1.59 12.00
C ASP A 132 -3.94 -0.22 11.96
N LEU A 133 -4.22 0.26 10.75
CA LEU A 133 -4.88 1.54 10.50
C LEU A 133 -6.39 1.49 10.73
N PHE A 134 -7.02 0.36 10.39
CA PHE A 134 -8.48 0.22 10.35
C PHE A 134 -8.95 -0.97 11.15
N THR A 135 -10.25 -0.97 11.47
CA THR A 135 -10.98 -2.11 12.02
C THR A 135 -12.07 -2.53 11.06
N ILE A 136 -12.56 -3.77 11.16
CA ILE A 136 -13.67 -4.24 10.30
C ILE A 136 -15.03 -3.60 10.62
N VAL A 137 -15.12 -2.73 11.64
CA VAL A 137 -16.38 -2.09 12.04
C VAL A 137 -16.95 -1.28 10.86
N GLY A 138 -18.20 -1.54 10.53
CA GLY A 138 -18.91 -0.92 9.40
C GLY A 138 -18.71 -1.62 8.06
N LEU A 139 -17.89 -2.68 7.98
CA LEU A 139 -17.80 -3.53 6.79
C LEU A 139 -18.92 -4.59 6.75
N PRO A 140 -19.31 -5.05 5.55
CA PRO A 140 -20.25 -6.17 5.41
C PRO A 140 -19.79 -7.41 6.18
N ALA A 141 -20.75 -8.09 6.82
CA ALA A 141 -20.55 -9.29 7.64
C ALA A 141 -19.59 -9.14 8.84
N ALA A 142 -19.19 -7.91 9.20
CA ALA A 142 -18.56 -7.65 10.49
C ALA A 142 -19.58 -7.82 11.63
N PRO A 143 -19.15 -8.35 12.80
CA PRO A 143 -20.01 -8.38 13.98
C PRO A 143 -20.54 -6.99 14.31
N THR A 144 -21.84 -6.89 14.58
CA THR A 144 -22.44 -5.66 15.11
C THR A 144 -22.20 -5.62 16.62
N THR A 145 -21.67 -4.51 17.10
CA THR A 145 -21.58 -4.22 18.54
C THR A 145 -22.95 -3.94 19.12
#